data_AF-Q50I95-F1
#
_entry.id   AF-Q50I95-F1
#
_cell.length_a   1.000
_cell.length_b   1.000
_cell.length_c   1.000
_cell.angle_alpha   90.00
_cell.angle_beta   90.00
_cell.angle_gamma   90.00
#
_symmetry.space_group_name_H-M   'P 1'
#
loop_
_entity.id
_entity.type
_entity.pdbx_description
1 polymer ?
#
loop_
_entity_poly.entity_id
_entity_poly.type
_entity_poly.pdbx_seq_one_letter_code
_entity_poly.pdbx_strand_id
1 'polypeptide(L)'
;MIEHGSLADYLAFAKQEYASTRGTALLHSSVSFDLTVTALYVPLINGGAVELAALEEPAPQRRSTFLKATPSHLQVLAELPETFAPTEELLLAGEPLQGSVLAEWRERHPGVTVFNI
;
A
#
# COMPACT_ATOMS: atom_id res chain seq x y z
N MET A 1 19.53 -12.89 -4.01
CA MET A 1 19.55 -11.84 -5.06
C MET A 1 18.37 -12.12 -5.98
N ILE A 2 17.56 -11.11 -6.31
CA ILE A 2 16.43 -11.25 -7.24
C ILE A 2 16.87 -10.75 -8.61
N GLU A 3 16.58 -11.50 -9.66
CA GLU A 3 16.90 -11.11 -11.04
C GLU A 3 15.88 -10.11 -11.59
N HIS A 4 16.31 -9.28 -12.54
CA HIS A 4 15.42 -8.34 -13.22
C HIS A 4 14.24 -9.04 -13.91
N GLY A 5 14.44 -10.24 -14.46
CA GLY A 5 13.37 -11.02 -15.09
C GLY A 5 12.27 -11.38 -14.10
N SER A 6 12.63 -11.97 -12.96
CA SER A 6 11.66 -12.32 -11.89
C SER A 6 10.94 -11.09 -11.34
N LEU A 7 11.65 -9.96 -11.19
CA LEU A 7 11.03 -8.70 -10.80
C LEU A 7 10.04 -8.22 -11.87
N ALA A 8 10.42 -8.24 -13.15
CA ALA A 8 9.55 -7.81 -14.25
C ALA A 8 8.27 -8.66 -14.34
N ASP A 9 8.38 -9.98 -14.16
CA ASP A 9 7.23 -10.89 -14.14
C ASP A 9 6.26 -10.55 -13.00
N TYR A 10 6.81 -10.33 -11.79
CA TYR A 10 6.01 -9.90 -10.64
C TYR A 10 5.30 -8.57 -10.90
N LEU A 11 6.01 -7.58 -11.44
CA LEU A 11 5.45 -6.26 -11.72
C LEU A 11 4.39 -6.31 -12.83
N ALA A 12 4.53 -7.20 -13.81
CA ALA A 12 3.55 -7.40 -14.86
C ALA A 12 2.24 -7.98 -14.33
N PHE A 13 2.31 -8.90 -13.36
CA PHE A 13 1.14 -9.38 -12.62
C PHE A 13 0.54 -8.27 -11.75
N ALA A 14 1.34 -7.64 -10.89
CA ALA A 14 0.87 -6.64 -9.92
C ALA A 14 0.21 -5.42 -10.59
N LYS A 15 0.70 -5.02 -11.77
CA LYS A 15 0.08 -3.96 -12.59
C LYS A 15 -1.35 -4.29 -13.04
N GLN A 16 -1.65 -5.56 -13.27
CA GLN A 16 -2.98 -6.02 -13.68
C GLN A 16 -3.91 -6.20 -12.48
N GLU A 17 -3.36 -6.68 -11.36
CA GLU A 17 -4.13 -6.99 -10.15
C GLU A 17 -4.51 -5.74 -9.35
N TYR A 18 -3.61 -4.75 -9.24
CA TYR A 18 -3.79 -3.58 -8.39
C TYR A 18 -4.04 -2.32 -9.23
N ALA A 19 -5.31 -2.08 -9.59
CA ALA A 19 -5.68 -1.04 -10.54
C ALA A 19 -5.42 0.38 -10.01
N SER A 20 -5.55 0.58 -8.70
CA SER A 20 -5.39 1.90 -8.06
C SER A 20 -3.94 2.41 -8.11
N THR A 21 -2.97 1.55 -8.44
CA THR A 21 -1.57 1.95 -8.66
C THR A 21 -1.39 2.93 -9.83
N ARG A 22 -2.41 3.09 -10.70
CA ARG A 22 -2.44 4.15 -11.72
C ARG A 22 -2.54 5.56 -11.14
N GLY A 23 -3.02 5.69 -9.90
CA GLY A 23 -3.08 6.94 -9.17
C GLY A 23 -1.77 7.22 -8.42
N THR A 24 -1.87 7.46 -7.12
CA THR A 24 -0.71 7.72 -6.25
C THR A 24 -0.58 6.60 -5.22
N ALA A 25 0.60 5.99 -5.11
CA ALA A 25 0.92 5.10 -4.00
C ALA A 25 1.65 5.85 -2.89
N LEU A 26 1.29 5.58 -1.63
CA LEU A 26 2.09 6.02 -0.48
C LEU A 26 3.16 4.97 -0.16
N LEU A 27 4.42 5.39 -0.15
CA LEU A 27 5.55 4.59 0.30
C LEU A 27 6.04 5.15 1.64
N HIS A 28 5.74 4.42 2.70
CA HIS A 28 6.06 4.79 4.09
C HIS A 28 7.16 3.93 4.72
N SER A 29 7.30 2.69 4.26
CA SER A 29 8.26 1.74 4.79
C SER A 29 9.68 1.97 4.25
N SER A 30 10.69 1.59 5.02
CA SER A 30 12.09 1.60 4.58
C SER A 30 12.30 0.81 3.28
N VAL A 31 13.05 1.40 2.34
CA VAL A 31 13.45 0.79 1.05
C VAL A 31 14.30 -0.48 1.21
N SER A 32 14.80 -0.75 2.41
CA SER A 32 15.51 -2.00 2.72
C SER A 32 14.59 -3.21 2.85
N PHE A 33 13.26 -3.02 2.90
CA PHE A 33 12.26 -4.09 2.92
C PHE A 33 11.56 -4.25 1.58
N ASP A 34 11.21 -5.49 1.24
CA ASP A 34 10.52 -5.87 -0.01
C ASP A 34 9.09 -5.30 -0.12
N LEU A 35 8.49 -4.91 1.01
CA LEU A 35 7.21 -4.19 1.06
C LEU A 35 7.19 -3.03 0.06
N THR A 36 8.32 -2.33 -0.10
CA THR A 36 8.43 -1.18 -1.00
C THR A 36 8.32 -1.52 -2.49
N VAL A 37 8.64 -2.74 -2.92
CA VAL A 37 8.74 -3.09 -4.35
C VAL A 37 7.44 -2.79 -5.09
N THR A 38 6.30 -3.20 -4.54
CA THR A 38 4.98 -2.97 -5.17
C THR A 38 4.63 -1.49 -5.19
N ALA A 39 4.76 -0.81 -4.05
CA ALA A 39 4.36 0.59 -3.88
C ALA A 39 5.29 1.56 -4.64
N LEU A 40 6.54 1.17 -4.88
CA LEU A 40 7.51 1.96 -5.65
C LEU A 40 7.36 1.72 -7.15
N TYR A 41 7.52 0.47 -7.61
CA TYR A 41 7.70 0.22 -9.04
C TYR A 41 6.40 0.14 -9.81
N VAL A 42 5.33 -0.43 -9.23
CA VAL A 42 4.07 -0.64 -9.96
C VAL A 42 3.45 0.68 -10.43
N PRO A 43 3.35 1.74 -9.60
CA PRO A 43 2.85 3.03 -10.07
C PRO A 43 3.68 3.60 -11.21
N LEU A 44 5.01 3.55 -11.08
CA LEU A 44 5.93 4.12 -12.07
C LEU A 44 5.82 3.44 -13.44
N ILE A 45 5.58 2.13 -13.50
CA ILE A 45 5.37 1.40 -14.76
C ILE A 45 3.91 1.45 -15.27
N ASN A 46 2.99 1.99 -14.47
CA ASN A 46 1.57 2.11 -14.78
C ASN A 46 1.14 3.56 -15.10
N GLY A 47 2.07 4.51 -15.03
CA GLY A 47 1.84 5.94 -15.28
C GLY A 47 1.31 6.70 -14.05
N GLY A 48 1.34 6.09 -12.87
CA GLY A 48 1.00 6.71 -11.60
C GLY A 48 2.18 7.44 -10.95
N ALA A 49 2.00 7.79 -9.68
CA ALA A 49 2.97 8.51 -8.86
C ALA A 49 3.27 7.78 -7.55
N VAL A 50 4.40 8.10 -6.94
CA VAL A 50 4.79 7.63 -5.61
C VAL A 50 4.97 8.85 -4.72
N GLU A 51 4.25 8.89 -3.60
CA GLU A 51 4.44 9.84 -2.52
C GLU A 51 5.29 9.18 -1.43
N LEU A 52 6.41 9.81 -1.09
CA LEU A 52 7.29 9.36 -0.02
C LEU A 52 6.92 10.12 1.24
N ALA A 53 6.47 9.43 2.28
CA ALA A 53 6.24 10.01 3.59
C ALA A 53 6.28 8.92 4.65
N ALA A 54 7.05 9.13 5.71
CA ALA A 54 7.04 8.22 6.86
C ALA A 54 5.72 8.36 7.64
N LEU A 55 5.32 7.32 8.37
CA LEU A 55 4.12 7.38 9.20
C LEU A 55 4.28 8.33 10.39
N GLU A 56 5.52 8.63 10.79
CA GLU A 56 5.89 9.57 11.85
C GLU A 56 6.09 11.01 11.33
N GLU A 57 6.06 11.22 10.03
CA GLU A 57 6.23 12.53 9.39
C GLU A 57 4.92 13.33 9.31
N PRO A 58 4.97 14.63 8.99
CA PRO A 58 3.77 15.40 8.72
C PRO A 58 2.87 14.72 7.69
N ALA A 59 1.57 14.74 7.95
CA ALA A 59 0.61 14.00 7.15
C ALA A 59 0.63 14.43 5.67
N PRO A 60 0.47 13.46 4.73
CA PRO A 60 0.31 13.75 3.31
C PRO A 60 -0.75 14.82 3.06
N GLN A 61 -0.53 15.69 2.07
CA GLN A 61 -1.50 16.73 1.72
C GLN A 61 -2.75 16.16 1.04
N ARG A 62 -2.63 14.97 0.44
CA ARG A 62 -3.70 14.28 -0.27
C ARG A 62 -3.64 12.80 0.08
N ARG A 63 -4.79 12.13 -0.02
CA ARG A 63 -4.84 10.68 0.12
C ARG A 63 -4.24 10.01 -1.11
N SER A 64 -3.49 8.94 -0.88
CA SER A 64 -3.08 8.01 -1.92
C SER A 64 -4.27 7.19 -2.41
N THR A 65 -4.18 6.64 -3.62
CA THR A 65 -5.16 5.66 -4.13
C THR A 65 -4.77 4.24 -3.71
N PHE A 66 -3.47 3.99 -3.56
CA PHE A 66 -2.89 2.71 -3.18
C PHE A 66 -2.02 2.84 -1.92
N LEU A 67 -2.13 1.87 -1.01
CA LEU A 67 -1.21 1.69 0.11
C LEU A 67 -0.87 0.21 0.26
N LYS A 68 0.42 -0.09 0.48
CA LYS A 68 0.86 -1.40 0.94
C LYS A 68 1.38 -1.30 2.36
N ALA A 69 0.92 -2.20 3.22
CA ALA A 69 1.26 -2.20 4.63
C ALA A 69 1.30 -3.64 5.18
N THR A 70 1.72 -3.80 6.43
CA THR A 70 1.51 -5.07 7.14
C THR A 70 0.24 -4.98 8.00
N PRO A 71 -0.37 -6.11 8.41
CA PRO A 71 -1.48 -6.11 9.36
C PRO A 71 -1.24 -5.26 10.62
N SER A 72 -0.04 -5.29 11.21
CA SER A 72 0.27 -4.46 12.39
C SER A 72 0.21 -2.95 12.11
N HIS A 73 0.45 -2.51 10.87
CA HIS A 73 0.28 -1.10 10.50
C HIS A 73 -1.18 -0.63 10.53
N LEU A 74 -2.18 -1.52 10.49
CA LEU A 74 -3.59 -1.12 10.58
C LEU A 74 -3.90 -0.37 11.88
N GLN A 75 -3.28 -0.79 12.99
CA GLN A 75 -3.43 -0.13 14.29
C GLN A 75 -2.80 1.27 14.28
N VAL A 76 -1.61 1.41 13.69
CA VAL A 76 -0.95 2.71 13.52
C VAL A 76 -1.80 3.63 12.64
N LEU A 77 -2.27 3.14 11.48
CA LEU A 77 -3.13 3.90 10.56
C LEU A 77 -4.47 4.29 11.18
N ALA A 78 -4.96 3.56 12.19
CA ALA A 78 -6.17 3.91 12.92
C ALA A 78 -6.01 5.18 13.77
N GLU A 79 -4.78 5.49 14.19
CA GLU A 79 -4.46 6.64 15.03
C GLU A 79 -3.98 7.85 14.21
N LEU A 80 -3.66 7.65 12.94
CA LEU A 80 -3.16 8.68 12.03
C LEU A 80 -4.29 9.44 11.31
N PRO A 81 -4.00 10.66 10.79
CA PRO A 81 -4.93 11.38 9.94
C PRO A 81 -5.41 10.55 8.74
N GLU A 82 -6.65 10.80 8.32
CA GLU A 82 -7.29 10.12 7.17
C GLU A 82 -6.47 10.21 5.87
N THR A 83 -5.57 11.20 5.76
CA THR A 83 -4.67 11.35 4.62
C THR A 83 -3.70 10.19 4.43
N PHE A 84 -3.43 9.39 5.47
CA PHE A 84 -2.65 8.16 5.36
C PHE A 84 -3.45 6.95 4.87
N ALA A 85 -4.79 6.99 4.92
CA ALA A 85 -5.62 5.90 4.42
C ALA A 85 -5.78 6.00 2.90
N PRO A 86 -5.56 4.93 2.12
CA PRO A 86 -5.76 4.95 0.68
C PRO A 86 -7.24 5.14 0.35
N THR A 87 -7.57 5.70 -0.81
CA THR A 87 -8.96 5.88 -1.26
C THR A 87 -9.54 4.66 -1.96
N GLU A 88 -8.73 3.76 -2.51
CA GLU A 88 -9.19 2.69 -3.39
C GLU A 88 -8.71 1.29 -2.98
N GLU A 89 -7.40 1.07 -2.83
CA GLU A 89 -6.86 -0.27 -2.51
C GLU A 89 -5.84 -0.24 -1.36
N LEU A 90 -6.00 -1.19 -0.43
CA LEU A 90 -5.05 -1.50 0.64
C LEU A 90 -4.55 -2.93 0.48
N LEU A 91 -3.24 -3.09 0.31
CA LEU A 91 -2.58 -4.38 0.21
C LEU A 91 -1.87 -4.71 1.53
N LEU A 92 -2.32 -5.77 2.20
CA LEU A 92 -1.76 -6.25 3.46
C LEU A 92 -0.93 -7.51 3.23
N ALA A 93 0.31 -7.51 3.73
CA ALA A 93 1.26 -8.61 3.53
C ALA A 93 2.20 -8.77 4.72
N GLY A 94 2.90 -9.92 4.77
CA GLY A 94 4.05 -10.12 5.64
C GLY A 94 3.75 -10.56 7.08
N GLU A 95 2.48 -10.56 7.50
CA GLU A 95 2.06 -11.04 8.82
C GLU A 95 0.68 -11.73 8.73
N PRO A 96 0.29 -12.58 9.69
CA PRO A 96 -1.06 -13.12 9.77
C PRO A 96 -2.10 -12.02 9.98
N LEU A 97 -3.11 -11.96 9.11
CA LEU A 97 -4.21 -11.00 9.23
C LEU A 97 -5.32 -11.53 10.16
N GLN A 98 -5.57 -10.81 11.25
CA GLN A 98 -6.69 -11.09 12.15
C GLN A 98 -7.95 -10.38 11.68
N GLY A 99 -9.05 -11.13 11.54
CA GLY A 99 -10.32 -10.60 11.03
C GLY A 99 -10.89 -9.45 11.88
N SER A 100 -10.68 -9.45 13.20
CA SER A 100 -11.12 -8.38 14.10
C SER A 100 -10.43 -7.04 13.81
N VAL A 101 -9.11 -7.06 13.62
CA VAL A 101 -8.32 -5.86 13.29
C VAL A 101 -8.74 -5.29 11.93
N LEU A 102 -8.98 -6.18 10.96
CA LEU A 102 -9.46 -5.76 9.64
C LEU A 102 -10.89 -5.18 9.68
N ALA A 103 -11.78 -5.78 10.46
CA ALA A 103 -13.19 -5.39 10.52
C ALA A 103 -13.35 -3.93 10.96
N GLU A 104 -12.64 -3.52 12.00
CA GLU A 104 -12.67 -2.14 12.52
C GLU A 104 -12.17 -1.13 11.47
N TRP A 105 -11.09 -1.46 10.75
CA TRP A 105 -10.57 -0.60 9.70
C TRP A 105 -11.55 -0.49 8.52
N ARG A 106 -12.15 -1.61 8.09
CA ARG A 106 -13.12 -1.64 6.97
C ARG A 106 -14.41 -0.89 7.27
N GLU A 107 -14.85 -0.88 8.53
CA GLU A 107 -16.04 -0.12 8.93
C GLU A 107 -15.86 1.38 8.69
N ARG A 108 -14.64 1.91 8.91
CA ARG A 108 -14.29 3.32 8.64
C ARG A 108 -14.01 3.61 7.16
N HIS A 109 -13.57 2.62 6.40
CA HIS A 109 -13.22 2.77 4.98
C HIS A 109 -13.95 1.77 4.06
N PRO A 110 -15.30 1.81 4.01
CA PRO A 110 -16.09 0.80 3.28
C PRO A 110 -15.87 0.82 1.76
N GLY A 111 -15.33 1.90 1.21
CA GLY A 111 -15.01 2.03 -0.22
C GLY A 111 -13.64 1.47 -0.62
N VAL A 112 -12.81 1.03 0.32
CA VAL A 112 -11.47 0.51 0.04
C VAL A 112 -11.50 -1.01 -0.12
N THR A 113 -11.02 -1.49 -1.26
CA THR A 113 -10.75 -2.91 -1.46
C THR A 113 -9.50 -3.30 -0.69
N VAL A 114 -9.62 -4.34 0.16
CA VAL A 114 -8.48 -4.87 0.92
C VAL A 114 -8.06 -6.21 0.35
N PHE A 115 -6.79 -6.31 -0.01
CA PHE A 115 -6.14 -7.54 -0.46
C PHE A 115 -5.25 -8.08 0.66
N ASN A 116 -5.32 -9.40 0.90
CA ASN A 116 -4.43 -10.11 1.83
C ASN A 116 -3.59 -11.10 1.03
N ILE A 117 -2.27 -10.91 1.02
CA ILE A 117 -1.32 -11.66 0.17
C ILE A 117 -0.19 -12.32 0.96
#